data_AF-A0A2V9IPY1-F1
#
_entry.id   AF-A0A2V9IPY1-F1
#
_cell.length_a   1.000
_cell.length_b   1.000
_cell.length_c   1.000
_cell.angle_alpha   90.00
_cell.angle_beta   90.00
_cell.angle_gamma   90.00
#
_symmetry.space_group_name_H-M   'P 1'
#
loop_
_entity.id
_entity.type
_entity.pdbx_description
1 polymer ?
#
loop_
_entity_poly.entity_id
_entity_poly.type
_entity_poly.pdbx_seq_one_letter_code
_entity_poly.pdbx_strand_id
1 'polypeptide(L)'
;MTDPSCSQKNKRLTVKEPAGWFAAGDSFRKALTLLSDGAFRLFSFLCLEADRHTGRHQATQKELAGALGKSKRIIGNYVAELQAKGICNVRPGNNQFARTVFEISDRYWPYHRPGETPELPEQQAYVASVRECFLALGCGVGEFGVRDVRTARDMQERGIPLALLEEAMLMGACRKYSSWLNGGAVEPIMSLRYFEPLVSEIQEQPFPADYTEYLRKKVQQLGKVWNQHAESLKQPRQVENPVMPASVNNLENAGAKK
;
A
#
# COMPACT_ATOMS: atom_id res chain seq x y z
N MET A 1 40.59 9.32 30.88
CA MET A 1 39.79 8.09 30.71
C MET A 1 38.33 8.49 30.83
N THR A 2 37.69 8.74 29.69
CA THR A 2 36.30 9.19 29.61
C THR A 2 35.48 8.02 29.08
N ASP A 3 34.59 7.48 29.91
CA ASP A 3 33.70 6.38 29.57
C ASP A 3 32.82 6.71 28.35
N PRO A 4 32.82 5.90 27.29
CA PRO A 4 31.99 6.13 26.11
C PRO A 4 30.52 5.72 26.28
N SER A 5 30.08 5.34 27.49
CA SER A 5 28.77 4.72 27.72
C SER A 5 27.58 5.70 27.76
N CYS A 6 27.79 7.01 27.86
CA CYS A 6 26.71 7.96 28.14
C CYS A 6 26.10 8.69 26.92
N SER A 7 26.48 8.34 25.68
CA SER A 7 26.08 9.14 24.50
C SER A 7 24.97 8.53 23.61
N GLN A 8 24.39 7.39 23.97
CA GLN A 8 23.28 6.77 23.21
C GLN A 8 21.88 7.09 23.73
N LYS A 9 21.75 7.80 24.86
CA LYS A 9 20.50 7.91 25.63
C LYS A 9 19.40 8.79 25.04
N ASN A 10 19.59 9.44 23.89
CA ASN A 10 18.57 10.32 23.30
C ASN A 10 18.45 10.17 21.77
N LYS A 11 18.38 8.94 21.26
CA LYS A 11 17.78 8.75 19.93
C LYS A 11 16.27 8.75 20.09
N ARG A 12 15.60 9.71 19.46
CA ARG A 12 14.14 9.86 19.52
C ARG A 12 13.49 8.60 18.95
N LEU A 13 12.76 7.85 19.79
CA LEU A 13 11.98 6.70 19.36
C LEU A 13 10.85 7.17 18.43
N THR A 14 10.80 6.62 17.23
CA THR A 14 9.73 6.88 16.25
C THR A 14 8.91 5.62 16.02
N VAL A 15 7.59 5.75 16.14
CA VAL A 15 6.63 4.67 15.90
C VAL A 15 6.29 4.63 14.41
N LYS A 16 6.19 3.44 13.83
CA LYS A 16 5.89 3.26 12.39
C LYS A 16 4.47 3.66 12.03
N GLU A 17 3.51 3.42 12.92
CA GLU A 17 2.09 3.72 12.74
C GLU A 17 1.63 4.77 13.78
N PRO A 18 1.87 6.08 13.54
CA PRO A 18 1.56 7.12 14.53
C PRO A 18 0.06 7.39 14.70
N ALA A 19 -0.79 6.94 13.76
CA ALA A 19 -2.23 7.17 13.76
C ALA A 19 -3.04 6.12 14.55
N GLY A 20 -2.40 5.04 15.02
CA GLY A 20 -3.07 3.96 15.77
C GLY A 20 -3.04 4.18 17.29
N TRP A 21 -4.09 3.72 17.98
CA TRP A 21 -4.12 3.65 19.46
C TRP A 21 -3.03 2.72 20.04
N PHE A 22 -2.58 1.75 19.24
CA PHE A 22 -1.59 0.75 19.63
C PHE A 22 -0.41 0.79 18.66
N ALA A 23 0.79 1.04 19.18
CA ALA A 23 2.01 1.29 18.38
C ALA A 23 2.39 0.13 17.43
N ALA A 24 1.92 -1.09 17.68
CA ALA A 24 2.20 -2.26 16.86
C ALA A 24 1.03 -2.67 15.93
N GLY A 25 -0.05 -1.89 15.89
CA GLY A 25 -1.29 -2.05 15.11
C GLY A 25 -1.33 -3.20 14.10
N ASP A 26 -0.93 -2.93 12.86
CA ASP A 26 -1.06 -3.90 11.77
C ASP A 26 -0.07 -5.06 11.88
N SER A 27 1.09 -4.84 12.48
CA SER A 27 2.07 -5.90 12.69
C SER A 27 1.57 -6.99 13.62
N PHE A 28 0.91 -6.62 14.71
CA PHE A 28 0.31 -7.58 15.64
C PHE A 28 -0.88 -8.30 15.02
N ARG A 29 -1.72 -7.60 14.24
CA ARG A 29 -2.83 -8.23 13.50
C ARG A 29 -2.31 -9.28 12.52
N LYS A 30 -1.22 -8.99 11.81
CA LYS A 30 -0.57 -9.94 10.90
C LYS A 30 0.05 -11.12 11.66
N ALA A 31 0.69 -10.89 12.81
CA ALA A 31 1.23 -11.97 13.62
C ALA A 31 0.13 -12.90 14.16
N LEU A 32 -1.02 -12.32 14.56
CA LEU A 32 -2.17 -13.06 15.07
C LEU A 32 -2.76 -14.02 14.03
N THR A 33 -2.73 -13.69 12.74
CA THR A 33 -3.24 -14.58 11.69
C THR A 33 -2.25 -15.67 11.27
N LEU A 34 -0.96 -15.53 11.64
CA LEU A 34 0.12 -16.41 11.18
C LEU A 34 0.59 -17.41 12.23
N LEU A 35 0.37 -17.10 13.51
CA LEU A 35 0.87 -17.87 14.65
C LEU A 35 -0.25 -18.62 15.36
N SER A 36 0.11 -19.75 15.96
CA SER A 36 -0.69 -20.39 17.00
C SER A 36 -0.86 -19.46 18.20
N ASP A 37 -1.95 -19.62 18.96
CA ASP A 37 -2.22 -18.82 20.17
C ASP A 37 -1.04 -18.83 21.15
N GLY A 38 -0.38 -19.98 21.28
CA GLY A 38 0.79 -20.15 22.13
C GLY A 38 2.02 -19.39 21.65
N ALA A 39 2.32 -19.45 20.34
CA ALA A 39 3.42 -18.71 19.76
C ALA A 39 3.14 -17.20 19.69
N PHE A 40 1.89 -16.79 19.47
CA PHE A 40 1.48 -15.40 19.53
C PHE A 40 1.64 -14.82 20.95
N ARG A 41 1.31 -15.62 21.98
CA ARG A 41 1.54 -15.22 23.38
C ARG A 41 3.03 -15.05 23.68
N LEU A 42 3.89 -15.94 23.18
CA LEU A 42 5.35 -15.79 23.29
C LEU A 42 5.86 -14.55 22.55
N PHE A 43 5.39 -14.31 21.32
CA PHE A 43 5.69 -13.09 20.56
C PHE A 43 5.31 -11.82 21.34
N SER A 44 4.08 -11.78 21.86
CA SER A 44 3.59 -10.65 22.66
C SER A 44 4.45 -10.41 23.89
N PHE A 45 4.84 -11.47 24.61
CA PHE A 45 5.76 -11.38 25.73
C PHE A 45 7.12 -10.81 25.31
N LEU A 46 7.72 -11.34 24.24
CA LEU A 46 8.99 -10.83 23.72
C LEU A 46 8.90 -9.35 23.32
N CYS A 47 7.76 -8.89 22.79
CA CYS A 47 7.57 -7.49 22.45
C CYS A 47 7.56 -6.56 23.66
N LEU A 48 7.05 -7.03 24.80
CA LEU A 48 7.02 -6.26 26.04
C LEU A 48 8.40 -6.15 26.69
N GLU A 49 9.21 -7.21 26.57
CA GLU A 49 10.49 -7.33 27.25
C GLU A 49 11.71 -6.98 26.37
N ALA A 50 11.50 -6.75 25.07
CA ALA A 50 12.56 -6.39 24.16
C ALA A 50 12.97 -4.92 24.30
N ASP A 51 14.26 -4.65 24.10
CA ASP A 51 14.78 -3.29 24.03
C ASP A 51 14.10 -2.51 22.89
N ARG A 52 13.57 -1.32 23.22
CA ARG A 52 12.73 -0.50 22.31
C ARG A 52 13.43 -0.13 21.00
N HIS A 53 14.74 0.03 21.03
CA HIS A 53 15.53 0.47 19.88
C HIS A 53 15.96 -0.71 19.00
N THR A 54 16.23 -1.86 19.60
CA THR A 54 16.84 -3.00 18.92
C THR A 54 15.89 -4.16 18.73
N GLY A 55 14.69 -4.15 19.32
CA GLY A 55 13.74 -5.27 19.29
C GLY A 55 14.35 -6.58 19.78
N ARG A 56 15.38 -6.51 20.63
CA ARG A 56 16.11 -7.68 21.14
C ARG A 56 15.75 -7.97 22.59
N HIS A 57 15.57 -9.25 22.86
CA HIS A 57 15.40 -9.78 24.21
C HIS A 57 16.30 -10.99 24.41
N GLN A 58 16.82 -11.18 25.62
CA GLN A 58 17.70 -12.30 25.96
C GLN A 58 17.11 -13.13 27.09
N ALA A 59 16.80 -14.39 26.82
CA ALA A 59 16.24 -15.31 27.81
C ALA A 59 16.69 -16.75 27.59
N THR A 60 16.70 -17.50 28.68
CA THR A 60 16.81 -18.96 28.68
C THR A 60 15.44 -19.59 28.46
N GLN A 61 15.43 -20.84 28.00
CA GLN A 61 14.21 -21.63 27.88
C GLN A 61 13.48 -21.81 29.24
N LYS A 62 14.23 -21.78 30.36
CA LYS A 62 13.66 -21.86 31.71
C LYS A 62 12.90 -20.58 32.09
N GLU A 63 13.47 -19.41 31.80
CA GLU A 63 12.83 -18.12 32.08
C GLU A 63 11.55 -17.97 31.25
N LEU A 64 11.59 -18.28 29.95
CA LEU A 64 10.40 -18.23 29.08
C LEU A 64 9.30 -19.21 29.52
N ALA A 65 9.68 -20.44 29.89
CA ALA A 65 8.77 -21.44 30.42
C ALA A 65 8.08 -20.95 31.70
N GLY A 66 8.84 -20.34 32.62
CA GLY A 66 8.32 -19.76 33.85
C GLY A 66 7.37 -18.58 33.60
N ALA A 67 7.77 -17.63 32.76
CA ALA A 67 6.98 -16.43 32.45
C ALA A 67 5.64 -16.77 31.76
N LEU A 68 5.62 -17.79 30.92
CA LEU A 68 4.42 -18.18 30.16
C LEU A 68 3.62 -19.33 30.79
N GLY A 69 4.12 -19.92 31.89
CA GLY A 69 3.49 -21.07 32.54
C GLY A 69 3.42 -22.30 31.63
N LYS A 70 4.47 -22.55 30.84
CA LYS A 70 4.55 -23.67 29.87
C LYS A 70 5.79 -24.52 30.09
N SER A 71 5.82 -25.72 29.53
CA SER A 71 7.02 -26.57 29.57
C SER A 71 8.08 -26.06 28.58
N LYS A 72 9.36 -26.33 28.88
CA LYS A 72 10.49 -25.97 27.98
C LYS A 72 10.32 -26.53 26.57
N ARG A 73 9.76 -27.74 26.44
CA ARG A 73 9.48 -28.38 25.15
C ARG A 73 8.47 -27.57 24.33
N ILE A 74 7.39 -27.12 24.97
CA ILE A 74 6.36 -26.31 24.31
C ILE A 74 6.90 -24.94 23.92
N ILE A 75 7.70 -24.29 24.77
CA ILE A 75 8.40 -23.06 24.38
C ILE A 75 9.30 -23.30 23.17
N GLY A 76 10.05 -24.41 23.15
CA GLY A 76 10.87 -24.79 22.00
C GLY A 76 10.06 -24.85 20.68
N ASN A 77 8.86 -25.42 20.72
CA ASN A 77 7.97 -25.44 19.55
C ASN A 77 7.54 -24.04 19.12
N TYR A 78 7.17 -23.16 20.06
CA TYR A 78 6.80 -21.78 19.75
C TYR A 78 7.96 -20.97 19.19
N VAL A 79 9.17 -21.16 19.72
CA VAL A 79 10.39 -20.53 19.19
C VAL A 79 10.65 -20.97 17.76
N ALA A 80 10.55 -22.28 17.49
CA ALA A 80 10.70 -22.82 16.14
C ALA A 80 9.64 -22.25 15.18
N GLU A 81 8.39 -22.10 15.63
CA GLU A 81 7.31 -21.50 14.86
C GLU A 81 7.60 -20.02 14.53
N LEU A 82 7.99 -19.21 15.54
CA LEU A 82 8.33 -17.80 15.34
C LEU A 82 9.47 -17.62 14.32
N GLN A 83 10.47 -18.51 14.36
CA GLN A 83 11.57 -18.50 13.41
C GLN A 83 11.12 -18.93 12.01
N ALA A 84 10.36 -20.02 11.90
CA ALA A 84 9.85 -20.53 10.62
C ALA A 84 8.92 -19.54 9.90
N LYS A 85 8.14 -18.76 10.65
CA LYS A 85 7.27 -17.70 10.12
C LYS A 85 7.98 -16.36 9.90
N GLY A 86 9.28 -16.27 10.18
CA GLY A 86 10.08 -15.06 9.98
C GLY A 86 9.71 -13.91 10.93
N ILE A 87 9.06 -14.19 12.05
CA ILE A 87 8.64 -13.19 13.04
C ILE A 87 9.80 -12.84 13.98
N CYS A 88 10.63 -13.83 14.33
CA CYS A 88 11.84 -13.61 15.13
C CYS A 88 13.05 -14.26 14.47
N ASN A 89 14.18 -13.55 14.48
CA ASN A 89 15.49 -14.14 14.30
C ASN A 89 16.00 -14.63 15.67
N VAL A 90 16.34 -15.90 15.76
CA VAL A 90 16.69 -16.56 17.02
C VAL A 90 18.14 -17.01 16.94
N ARG A 91 18.97 -16.48 17.84
CA ARG A 91 20.37 -16.91 18.00
C ARG A 91 20.46 -17.75 19.27
N PRO A 92 20.51 -19.08 19.16
CA PRO A 92 20.57 -19.95 20.33
C PRO A 92 21.85 -19.69 21.12
N GLY A 93 21.75 -19.76 22.44
CA GLY A 93 22.94 -19.80 23.30
C GLY A 93 23.75 -21.06 23.04
N ASN A 94 25.07 -20.99 23.21
CA ASN A 94 26.00 -22.10 22.93
C ASN A 94 25.77 -23.34 23.83
N ASN A 95 24.97 -23.22 24.89
CA ASN A 95 24.57 -24.32 25.76
C ASN A 95 23.26 -23.99 26.49
N GLN A 96 22.73 -24.93 27.26
CA GLN A 96 21.45 -24.78 27.97
C GLN A 96 21.41 -23.68 29.06
N PHE A 97 22.56 -23.20 29.49
CA PHE A 97 22.71 -22.11 30.48
C PHE A 97 22.92 -20.76 29.80
N ALA A 98 23.38 -20.77 28.55
CA ALA A 98 23.55 -19.57 27.75
C ALA A 98 22.18 -19.01 27.33
N ARG A 99 22.06 -17.68 27.38
CA ARG A 99 20.84 -16.99 26.99
C ARG A 99 20.69 -17.05 25.47
N THR A 100 19.50 -17.40 25.01
CA THR A 100 19.12 -17.26 23.60
C THR A 100 18.77 -15.79 23.34
N VAL A 101 19.30 -15.25 22.25
CA VAL A 101 18.96 -13.90 21.80
C VAL A 101 17.81 -14.00 20.81
N PHE A 102 16.72 -13.32 21.13
CA PHE A 102 15.55 -13.17 20.28
C PHE A 102 15.56 -11.77 19.70
N GLU A 103 15.49 -11.66 18.38
CA GLU A 103 15.39 -10.38 17.68
C GLU A 103 14.11 -10.39 16.85
N ILE A 104 13.15 -9.52 17.20
CA ILE A 104 11.88 -9.42 16.47
C ILE A 104 12.15 -8.79 15.11
N SER A 105 11.75 -9.46 14.04
CA SER A 105 11.93 -8.96 12.67
C SER A 105 11.33 -7.57 12.52
N ASP A 106 11.97 -6.70 11.74
CA ASP A 106 11.59 -5.29 11.67
C ASP A 106 10.12 -5.08 11.26
N ARG A 107 9.62 -5.89 10.33
CA ARG A 107 8.22 -5.89 9.90
C ARG A 107 7.20 -6.07 11.04
N TYR A 108 7.64 -6.68 12.15
CA TYR A 108 6.82 -6.96 13.33
C TYR A 108 7.17 -6.08 14.54
N TRP A 109 8.17 -5.20 14.40
CA TRP A 109 8.59 -4.27 15.45
C TRP A 109 7.92 -2.90 15.28
N PRO A 110 7.29 -2.35 16.33
CA PRO A 110 6.53 -1.09 16.24
C PRO A 110 7.38 0.17 16.07
N TYR A 111 8.66 0.10 16.42
CA TYR A 111 9.58 1.24 16.35
C TYR A 111 10.54 1.13 15.17
N HIS A 112 11.00 2.26 14.65
CA HIS A 112 12.14 2.26 13.73
C HIS A 112 13.44 1.94 14.48
N ARG A 113 14.26 1.05 13.90
CA ARG A 113 15.54 0.67 14.50
C ARG A 113 16.63 1.70 14.19
N PRO A 114 17.49 2.10 15.15
CA PRO A 114 18.60 3.00 14.85
C PRO A 114 19.59 2.32 13.89
N GLY A 115 19.69 2.82 12.65
CA GLY A 115 20.54 2.24 11.61
C GLY A 115 19.78 1.50 10.51
N GLU A 116 18.46 1.29 10.68
CA GLU A 116 17.58 1.45 9.53
C GLU A 116 17.59 2.94 9.24
N THR A 117 18.42 3.32 8.28
CA THR A 117 18.45 4.68 7.76
C THR A 117 16.99 5.07 7.53
N PRO A 118 16.50 6.25 7.96
CA PRO A 118 15.42 6.86 7.21
C PRO A 118 15.85 6.75 5.75
N GLU A 119 15.05 6.07 4.92
CA GLU A 119 15.31 5.89 3.48
C GLU A 119 16.07 7.09 2.97
N LEU A 120 17.20 6.86 2.28
CA LEU A 120 18.03 7.94 1.74
C LEU A 120 17.07 9.02 1.20
N PRO A 121 17.27 10.31 1.46
CA PRO A 121 16.32 11.34 1.02
C PRO A 121 15.90 11.20 -0.45
N GLU A 122 16.77 10.65 -1.28
CA GLU A 122 16.53 10.26 -2.68
C GLU A 122 15.52 9.10 -2.87
N GLN A 123 15.52 8.08 -2.02
CA GLN A 123 14.55 6.98 -2.01
C GLN A 123 13.17 7.43 -1.49
N GLN A 124 13.15 8.29 -0.47
CA GLN A 124 11.92 8.98 -0.06
C GLN A 124 11.40 9.91 -1.15
N ALA A 125 12.27 10.68 -1.80
CA ALA A 125 11.90 11.57 -2.88
C ALA A 125 11.33 10.80 -4.08
N TYR A 126 11.96 9.70 -4.48
CA TYR A 126 11.47 8.85 -5.56
C TYR A 126 10.06 8.33 -5.27
N VAL A 127 9.84 7.70 -4.11
CA VAL A 127 8.52 7.17 -3.74
C VAL A 127 7.48 8.29 -3.63
N ALA A 128 7.86 9.46 -3.10
CA ALA A 128 6.98 10.62 -3.02
C ALA A 128 6.58 11.13 -4.42
N SER A 129 7.53 11.29 -5.34
CA SER A 129 7.25 11.70 -6.72
C SER A 129 6.39 10.67 -7.46
N VAL A 130 6.67 9.37 -7.28
CA VAL A 130 5.83 8.30 -7.85
C VAL A 130 4.40 8.37 -7.34
N ARG A 131 4.21 8.63 -6.04
CA ARG A 131 2.89 8.83 -5.45
C ARG A 131 2.17 10.02 -6.07
N GLU A 132 2.85 11.15 -6.22
CA GLU A 132 2.28 12.35 -6.85
C GLU A 132 1.85 12.08 -8.29
N CYS A 133 2.72 11.48 -9.10
CA CYS A 133 2.39 11.10 -10.48
C CYS A 133 1.19 10.16 -10.55
N PHE A 134 1.17 9.11 -9.73
CA PHE A 134 0.09 8.11 -9.71
C PHE A 134 -1.26 8.73 -9.35
N LEU A 135 -1.30 9.55 -8.29
CA LEU A 135 -2.53 10.19 -7.83
C LEU A 135 -3.02 11.26 -8.82
N ALA A 136 -2.11 11.93 -9.54
CA ALA A 136 -2.45 12.93 -10.54
C ALA A 136 -3.14 12.35 -11.80
N LEU A 137 -3.04 11.04 -12.06
CA LEU A 137 -3.62 10.41 -13.26
C LEU A 137 -5.16 10.46 -13.28
N GLY A 138 -5.82 10.45 -12.12
CA GLY A 138 -7.29 10.51 -12.01
C GLY A 138 -8.06 9.30 -12.57
N CYS A 139 -7.38 8.28 -13.10
CA CYS A 139 -7.97 7.03 -13.60
C CYS A 139 -7.83 5.83 -12.64
N GLY A 140 -7.27 6.05 -11.45
CA GLY A 140 -7.17 5.08 -10.37
C GLY A 140 -8.17 5.32 -9.25
N VAL A 141 -8.30 4.35 -8.34
CA VAL A 141 -8.90 4.61 -7.02
C VAL A 141 -7.89 5.46 -6.26
N GLY A 142 -8.32 6.56 -5.63
CA GLY A 142 -7.46 7.61 -5.06
C GLY A 142 -6.59 7.19 -3.86
N GLU A 143 -6.16 5.95 -3.79
CA GLU A 143 -5.34 5.39 -2.72
C GLU A 143 -3.98 4.97 -3.29
N PHE A 144 -2.91 5.51 -2.69
CA PHE A 144 -1.54 5.02 -2.87
C PHE A 144 -1.13 4.34 -1.56
N GLY A 145 -1.26 3.01 -1.54
CA GLY A 145 -1.19 2.23 -0.32
C GLY A 145 0.20 1.64 -0.03
N VAL A 146 0.30 0.86 1.05
CA VAL A 146 1.53 0.16 1.45
C VAL A 146 2.07 -0.74 0.34
N ARG A 147 1.18 -1.33 -0.47
CA ARG A 147 1.58 -2.17 -1.61
C ARG A 147 2.25 -1.34 -2.71
N ASP A 148 1.77 -0.14 -2.99
CA ASP A 148 2.31 0.73 -4.04
C ASP A 148 3.63 1.38 -3.60
N VAL A 149 3.77 1.72 -2.32
CA VAL A 149 5.06 2.11 -1.73
C VAL A 149 6.09 1.01 -1.94
N ARG A 150 5.72 -0.26 -1.68
CA ARG A 150 6.63 -1.39 -1.89
C ARG A 150 7.00 -1.55 -3.36
N THR A 151 6.02 -1.52 -4.26
CA THR A 151 6.27 -1.60 -5.70
C THR A 151 7.19 -0.48 -6.18
N ALA A 152 7.00 0.77 -5.69
CA ALA A 152 7.85 1.90 -6.03
C ALA A 152 9.31 1.69 -5.56
N ARG A 153 9.49 1.16 -4.35
CA ARG A 153 10.83 0.81 -3.83
C ARG A 153 11.48 -0.30 -4.65
N ASP A 154 10.75 -1.38 -4.93
CA ASP A 154 11.24 -2.50 -5.74
C ASP A 154 11.65 -2.00 -7.15
N MET A 155 10.93 -1.02 -7.72
CA MET A 155 11.29 -0.38 -9.00
C MET A 155 12.57 0.46 -8.89
N GLN A 156 12.72 1.23 -7.82
CA GLN A 156 13.91 2.05 -7.59
C GLN A 156 15.16 1.19 -7.36
N GLU A 157 15.04 0.10 -6.60
CA GLU A 157 16.13 -0.87 -6.38
C GLU A 157 16.58 -1.53 -7.68
N ARG A 158 15.66 -1.73 -8.63
CA ARG A 158 15.95 -2.19 -10.00
C ARG A 158 16.55 -1.10 -10.90
N GLY A 159 16.74 0.11 -10.39
CA GLY A 159 17.31 1.24 -11.14
C GLY A 159 16.36 1.84 -12.17
N ILE A 160 15.04 1.69 -12.00
CA ILE A 160 14.06 2.30 -12.90
C ILE A 160 14.05 3.82 -12.68
N PRO A 161 14.34 4.64 -13.71
CA PRO A 161 14.28 6.09 -13.58
C PRO A 161 12.85 6.58 -13.40
N LEU A 162 12.66 7.65 -12.62
CA LEU A 162 11.34 8.27 -12.40
C LEU A 162 10.66 8.66 -13.71
N ALA A 163 11.42 9.22 -14.66
CA ALA A 163 10.91 9.63 -15.97
C ALA A 163 10.31 8.46 -16.76
N LEU A 164 10.95 7.30 -16.74
CA LEU A 164 10.48 6.09 -17.41
C LEU A 164 9.17 5.57 -16.78
N LEU A 165 9.08 5.64 -15.45
CA LEU A 165 7.86 5.26 -14.74
C LEU A 165 6.72 6.27 -15.00
N GLU A 166 7.02 7.57 -15.08
CA GLU A 166 6.04 8.60 -15.49
C GLU A 166 5.51 8.32 -16.91
N GLU A 167 6.40 7.97 -17.85
CA GLU A 167 6.03 7.59 -19.21
C GLU A 167 5.10 6.38 -19.26
N ALA A 168 5.43 5.34 -18.48
CA ALA A 168 4.57 4.16 -18.33
C ALA A 168 3.21 4.53 -17.74
N MET A 169 3.18 5.42 -16.74
CA MET A 169 1.96 5.93 -16.13
C MET A 169 1.06 6.66 -17.13
N LEU A 170 1.64 7.56 -17.91
CA LEU A 170 0.93 8.33 -18.92
C LEU A 170 0.36 7.42 -20.02
N MET A 171 1.17 6.48 -20.54
CA MET A 171 0.72 5.51 -21.53
C MET A 171 -0.43 4.65 -21.00
N GLY A 172 -0.28 4.13 -19.77
CA GLY A 172 -1.32 3.32 -19.12
C GLY A 172 -2.62 4.10 -18.93
N ALA A 173 -2.53 5.36 -18.50
CA ALA A 173 -3.69 6.23 -18.36
C ALA A 173 -4.38 6.51 -19.71
N CYS A 174 -3.62 6.78 -20.77
CA CYS A 174 -4.17 6.92 -22.13
C CYS A 174 -4.94 5.66 -22.56
N ARG A 175 -4.31 4.49 -22.45
CA ARG A 175 -4.95 3.19 -22.78
C ARG A 175 -6.23 3.01 -21.99
N LYS A 176 -6.21 3.36 -20.71
CA LYS A 176 -7.34 3.19 -19.82
C LYS A 176 -8.51 4.10 -20.15
N TYR A 177 -8.28 5.41 -20.30
CA TYR A 177 -9.33 6.34 -20.68
C TYR A 177 -9.90 6.04 -22.07
N SER A 178 -9.05 5.67 -23.04
CA SER A 178 -9.53 5.26 -24.36
C SER A 178 -10.41 4.01 -24.28
N SER A 179 -10.04 3.03 -23.46
CA SER A 179 -10.89 1.86 -23.23
C SER A 179 -12.25 2.24 -22.66
N TRP A 180 -12.31 3.17 -21.70
CA TRP A 180 -13.57 3.60 -21.09
C TRP A 180 -14.48 4.36 -22.06
N LEU A 181 -13.89 5.26 -22.85
CA LEU A 181 -14.63 6.04 -23.86
C LEU A 181 -15.16 5.17 -25.01
N ASN A 182 -14.49 4.04 -25.30
CA ASN A 182 -14.91 3.09 -26.32
C ASN A 182 -15.84 1.98 -25.79
N GLY A 183 -16.42 2.14 -24.60
CA GLY A 183 -17.39 1.20 -24.03
C GLY A 183 -16.79 -0.06 -23.37
N GLY A 184 -15.49 -0.06 -23.09
CA GLY A 184 -14.82 -1.11 -22.33
C GLY A 184 -15.12 -1.05 -20.82
N ALA A 185 -14.58 -2.02 -20.07
CA ALA A 185 -14.78 -2.11 -18.63
C ALA A 185 -14.23 -0.89 -17.88
N VAL A 186 -15.09 -0.26 -17.07
CA VAL A 186 -14.83 1.00 -16.33
C VAL A 186 -14.04 0.77 -15.03
N GLU A 187 -13.34 -0.36 -14.92
CA GLU A 187 -12.57 -0.69 -13.71
C GLU A 187 -11.39 0.26 -13.55
N PRO A 188 -11.17 0.92 -12.42
CA PRO A 188 -10.03 1.81 -12.19
C PRO A 188 -8.68 1.07 -12.13
N ILE A 189 -7.58 1.80 -12.31
CA ILE A 189 -6.25 1.28 -12.01
C ILE A 189 -6.12 1.15 -10.48
N MET A 190 -5.97 -0.07 -9.98
CA MET A 190 -6.00 -0.38 -8.54
C MET A 190 -4.63 -0.38 -7.86
N SER A 191 -3.53 -0.36 -8.62
CA SER A 191 -2.17 -0.44 -8.06
C SER A 191 -1.11 -0.01 -9.05
N LEU A 192 0.01 0.49 -8.52
CA LEU A 192 1.24 0.79 -9.25
C LEU A 192 1.78 -0.42 -10.04
N ARG A 193 1.48 -1.66 -9.59
CA ARG A 193 1.89 -2.89 -10.27
C ARG A 193 1.37 -2.98 -11.71
N TYR A 194 0.26 -2.29 -12.03
CA TYR A 194 -0.28 -2.21 -13.39
C TYR A 194 0.75 -1.70 -14.41
N PHE A 195 1.67 -0.84 -13.99
CA PHE A 195 2.66 -0.22 -14.88
C PHE A 195 3.92 -1.04 -15.08
N GLU A 196 4.16 -2.11 -14.31
CA GLU A 196 5.32 -3.01 -14.49
C GLU A 196 5.50 -3.51 -15.93
N PRO A 197 4.47 -4.07 -16.60
CA PRO A 197 4.62 -4.50 -18.00
C PRO A 197 4.85 -3.33 -18.97
N LEU A 198 4.32 -2.13 -18.67
CA LEU A 198 4.48 -0.95 -19.51
C LEU A 198 5.90 -0.38 -19.40
N VAL A 199 6.52 -0.46 -18.22
CA VAL A 199 7.94 -0.13 -18.06
C VAL A 199 8.78 -1.05 -18.95
N SER A 200 8.52 -2.36 -18.93
CA SER A 200 9.24 -3.30 -19.81
C SER A 200 9.02 -2.98 -21.30
N GLU A 201 7.78 -2.66 -21.69
CA GLU A 201 7.43 -2.29 -23.07
C GLU A 201 8.23 -1.06 -23.56
N ILE A 202 8.35 -0.03 -22.72
CA ILE A 202 9.09 1.21 -23.07
C ILE A 202 10.61 0.98 -23.06
N GLN A 203 11.12 0.09 -22.20
CA GLN A 203 12.54 -0.27 -22.22
C GLN A 203 12.91 -1.00 -23.51
N GLU A 204 12.03 -1.86 -24.01
CA GLU A 204 12.23 -2.56 -25.29
C GLU A 204 12.06 -1.62 -26.49
N GLN A 205 11.09 -0.71 -26.43
CA GLN A 205 10.80 0.26 -27.49
C GLN A 205 10.62 1.67 -26.90
N PRO A 206 11.73 2.41 -26.73
CA PRO A 206 11.69 3.77 -26.21
C PRO A 206 10.86 4.67 -27.11
N PHE A 207 10.17 5.63 -26.51
CA PHE A 207 9.40 6.59 -27.27
C PHE A 207 10.30 7.52 -28.10
N PRO A 208 9.81 8.02 -29.24
CA PRO A 208 10.42 9.14 -29.92
C PRO A 208 10.53 10.35 -29.00
N ALA A 209 11.52 11.20 -29.26
CA ALA A 209 11.63 12.50 -28.58
C ALA A 209 10.28 13.25 -28.67
N ASP A 210 9.91 13.94 -27.59
CA ASP A 210 8.67 14.71 -27.43
C ASP A 210 7.34 13.94 -27.33
N TYR A 211 7.35 12.61 -27.50
CA TYR A 211 6.12 11.81 -27.37
C TYR A 211 5.54 11.86 -25.95
N THR A 212 6.38 11.95 -24.92
CA THR A 212 5.97 12.07 -23.52
C THR A 212 5.13 13.34 -23.28
N GLU A 213 5.49 14.45 -23.91
CA GLU A 213 4.73 15.71 -23.82
C GLU A 213 3.37 15.61 -24.53
N TYR A 214 3.33 14.89 -25.67
CA TYR A 214 2.07 14.54 -26.32
C TYR A 214 1.19 13.68 -25.40
N LEU A 215 1.75 12.65 -24.75
CA LEU A 215 1.01 11.80 -23.82
C LEU A 215 0.43 12.58 -22.65
N ARG A 216 1.18 13.51 -22.03
CA ARG A 216 0.66 14.39 -20.96
C ARG A 216 -0.57 15.17 -21.41
N LYS A 217 -0.49 15.83 -22.56
CA LYS A 217 -1.63 16.58 -23.14
C LYS A 217 -2.81 15.65 -23.42
N LYS A 218 -2.53 14.45 -23.92
CA LYS A 218 -3.56 13.47 -24.27
C LYS A 218 -4.29 12.93 -23.05
N VAL A 219 -3.57 12.58 -21.97
CA VAL A 219 -4.17 12.13 -20.70
C VAL A 219 -5.11 13.21 -20.14
N GLN A 220 -4.66 14.47 -20.10
CA GLN A 220 -5.50 15.58 -19.62
C GLN A 220 -6.77 15.77 -20.46
N GLN A 221 -6.66 15.68 -21.79
CA GLN A 221 -7.81 15.78 -22.68
C GLN A 221 -8.80 14.63 -22.44
N LEU A 222 -8.31 13.39 -22.40
CA LEU A 222 -9.14 12.21 -22.21
C LEU A 222 -9.82 12.20 -20.84
N GLY A 223 -9.11 12.60 -19.78
CA GLY A 223 -9.67 12.74 -18.43
C GLY A 223 -10.81 13.76 -18.36
N LYS A 224 -10.69 14.90 -19.05
CA LYS A 224 -11.77 15.90 -19.14
C LYS A 224 -13.01 15.33 -19.83
N VAL A 225 -12.83 14.68 -20.99
CA VAL A 225 -13.93 14.06 -21.74
C VAL A 225 -14.61 12.98 -20.91
N TRP A 226 -13.83 12.15 -20.21
CA TRP A 226 -14.38 11.13 -19.33
C TRP A 226 -15.19 11.71 -18.18
N ASN A 227 -14.70 12.76 -17.51
CA ASN A 227 -15.44 13.41 -16.43
C ASN A 227 -16.78 13.98 -16.91
N GLN A 228 -16.81 14.63 -18.07
CA GLN A 228 -18.06 15.13 -18.69
C GLN A 228 -19.03 13.97 -19.00
N HIS A 229 -18.53 12.89 -19.58
CA HIS A 229 -19.33 11.70 -19.87
C HIS A 229 -19.88 11.05 -18.58
N ALA A 230 -19.05 10.91 -17.55
CA ALA A 230 -19.44 10.37 -16.25
C ALA A 230 -20.46 11.26 -15.52
N GLU A 231 -20.38 12.58 -15.66
CA GLU A 231 -21.38 13.52 -15.16
C GLU A 231 -22.71 13.40 -15.90
N SER A 232 -22.70 13.24 -17.23
CA SER A 232 -23.93 13.02 -18.01
C SER A 232 -24.63 11.71 -17.68
N LEU A 233 -23.90 10.68 -17.25
CA LEU A 233 -24.47 9.41 -16.78
C LEU A 233 -25.09 9.52 -15.37
N LYS A 234 -24.65 10.48 -14.56
CA LYS A 234 -25.15 10.71 -13.19
C LYS A 234 -26.39 11.61 -13.14
N GLN A 235 -26.65 12.40 -14.20
CA GLN A 235 -27.86 13.21 -14.27
C GLN A 235 -29.07 12.33 -14.57
N PRO A 236 -30.14 12.36 -13.76
CA PRO A 236 -31.37 11.66 -14.10
C PRO A 236 -31.88 12.23 -15.42
N ARG A 237 -32.18 11.35 -16.39
CA ARG A 237 -32.92 11.75 -17.61
C ARG A 237 -34.19 12.47 -17.13
N GLN A 238 -34.22 13.79 -17.31
CA GLN A 238 -35.47 14.54 -17.29
C GLN A 238 -36.33 13.86 -18.36
N VAL A 239 -37.35 13.13 -17.92
CA VAL A 239 -38.40 12.64 -18.80
C VAL A 239 -39.12 13.90 -19.27
N GLU A 240 -38.77 14.39 -20.46
CA GLU A 240 -39.61 15.34 -21.18
C GLU A 240 -40.97 14.66 -21.36
N ASN A 241 -41.93 15.03 -20.51
CA ASN A 241 -43.32 14.70 -20.73
C ASN A 241 -43.74 15.37 -22.05
N PRO A 242 -44.18 14.61 -23.07
CA PRO A 242 -44.74 15.24 -24.25
C PRO A 242 -46.02 15.95 -23.83
N VAL A 243 -46.02 17.28 -23.99
CA VAL A 243 -47.22 18.10 -23.90
C VAL A 243 -48.18 17.62 -24.99
N MET A 244 -49.21 16.88 -24.59
CA MET A 244 -50.34 16.55 -25.46
C MET A 244 -51.03 17.86 -25.86
N PRO A 245 -51.23 18.14 -27.16
CA PRO A 245 -51.92 19.34 -27.57
C PRO A 245 -53.40 19.26 -27.16
N ALA A 246 -53.88 20.33 -26.53
CA ALA A 246 -55.28 20.51 -26.17
C ALA A 246 -56.16 20.40 -27.43
N SER A 247 -57.08 19.43 -27.44
CA SER A 247 -58.14 19.34 -28.44
C SER A 247 -58.99 20.60 -28.38
N VAL A 248 -58.88 21.40 -29.44
CA VAL A 248 -59.75 22.55 -29.70
C VAL A 248 -61.09 21.98 -30.15
N ASN A 249 -62.11 22.07 -29.29
CA ASN A 249 -63.51 21.96 -29.69
C ASN A 249 -63.91 23.23 -30.44
N ASN A 250 -64.40 23.09 -31.67
CA ASN A 250 -65.30 23.97 -32.44
C ASN A 250 -65.26 23.49 -33.90
N LEU A 251 -66.30 23.49 -34.73
CA LEU A 251 -67.76 23.54 -34.66
C LEU A 251 -68.18 23.12 -36.10
N GLU A 252 -69.42 22.66 -36.27
CA GLU A 252 -70.16 22.65 -37.56
C GLU A 252 -69.74 21.67 -38.68
N ASN A 253 -70.65 20.75 -39.05
CA ASN A 253 -71.49 21.02 -40.22
C ASN A 253 -72.78 20.18 -40.25
N ALA A 254 -73.83 20.84 -40.74
CA ALA A 254 -75.18 20.33 -40.94
C ALA A 254 -75.33 19.57 -42.28
N GLY A 255 -76.43 18.82 -42.42
CA GLY A 255 -76.97 18.35 -43.70
C GLY A 255 -77.22 16.83 -43.74
N ALA A 256 -78.41 16.30 -43.42
CA ALA A 256 -79.68 16.32 -44.17
C ALA A 256 -79.82 15.19 -45.24
N LYS A 257 -81.00 14.53 -45.17
CA LYS A 257 -81.67 13.64 -46.16
C LYS A 257 -81.14 12.19 -46.18
N LYS A 258 -81.96 11.14 -46.08
CA LYS A 258 -83.37 10.91 -46.44
C LYS A 258 -83.98 9.87 -45.49
#